data_AF-A0A139K0V9-F1
#
_entry.id   AF-A0A139K0V9-F1
#
_cell.length_a   1.000
_cell.length_b   1.000
_cell.length_c   1.000
_cell.angle_alpha   90.00
_cell.angle_beta   90.00
_cell.angle_gamma   90.00
#
_symmetry.space_group_name_H-M   'P 1'
#
loop_
_entity.id
_entity.type
_entity.pdbx_description
1 polymer ?
#
loop_
_entity_poly.entity_id
_entity_poly.type
_entity_poly.pdbx_seq_one_letter_code
_entity_poly.pdbx_strand_id
1 'polypeptide(L)'
;MSEDVCYDLFEALGFDSTGEQRLFERLSAIGGADQQVMAFDSTTISTYSEGLKPMARQGYNKDDDGLDTFKMLSFFSLTTQLPVMLDLQPGNIPDVASAINAIKRVKTYGLKKF
;
A
#
# COMPACT_ATOMS: atom_id res chain seq x y z
N MET A 1 12.61 20.00 -16.73
CA MET A 1 11.28 20.08 -16.11
C MET A 1 11.35 21.16 -15.04
N SER A 2 10.35 22.05 -14.96
CA SER A 2 10.23 22.97 -13.84
C SER A 2 9.65 22.25 -12.62
N GLU A 3 9.81 22.84 -11.45
CA GLU A 3 9.27 22.31 -10.19
C GLU A 3 7.74 22.18 -10.25
N ASP A 4 7.04 23.18 -10.80
CA ASP A 4 5.58 23.16 -10.94
C ASP A 4 5.10 21.97 -11.79
N VAL A 5 5.82 21.65 -12.87
CA VAL A 5 5.47 20.51 -13.73
C VAL A 5 5.67 19.17 -13.00
N CYS A 6 6.67 19.08 -12.13
CA CYS A 6 6.85 17.89 -11.28
C CYS A 6 5.72 17.78 -10.25
N TYR A 7 5.35 18.90 -9.62
CA TYR A 7 4.29 18.95 -8.63
C TYR A 7 2.96 18.46 -9.22
N ASP A 8 2.52 19.06 -10.33
CA ASP A 8 1.27 18.70 -10.99
C ASP A 8 1.24 17.23 -11.41
N LEU A 9 2.38 16.72 -11.88
CA LEU A 9 2.53 15.31 -12.26
C LEU A 9 2.38 14.38 -11.04
N PHE A 10 3.05 14.67 -9.93
CA PHE A 10 2.97 13.82 -8.74
C PHE A 10 1.60 13.90 -8.08
N GLU A 11 0.95 15.06 -8.09
CA GLU A 11 -0.42 15.20 -7.62
C GLU A 11 -1.37 14.35 -8.47
N ALA A 12 -1.30 14.46 -9.79
CA ALA A 12 -2.13 13.67 -10.70
C ALA A 12 -1.89 12.16 -10.54
N LEU A 13 -0.64 11.71 -10.45
CA LEU A 13 -0.31 10.30 -10.24
C LEU A 13 -0.73 9.80 -8.86
N GLY A 14 -0.57 10.62 -7.82
CA GLY A 14 -0.91 10.27 -6.44
C GLY A 14 -2.41 10.05 -6.22
N PHE A 15 -3.26 10.68 -7.04
CA PHE A 15 -4.71 10.51 -6.99
C PHE A 15 -5.27 9.55 -8.06
N ASP A 16 -4.45 9.00 -8.96
CA ASP A 16 -4.89 8.05 -9.99
C ASP A 16 -5.02 6.62 -9.45
N SER A 17 -6.09 6.37 -8.70
CA SER A 17 -6.41 5.04 -8.17
C SER A 17 -6.64 4.00 -9.28
N THR A 18 -7.06 4.43 -10.48
CA THR A 18 -7.28 3.53 -11.62
C THR A 18 -5.95 3.08 -12.21
N GLY A 19 -4.99 4.00 -12.37
CA GLY A 19 -3.64 3.71 -12.79
C GLY A 19 -2.92 2.79 -11.80
N GLU A 20 -3.03 3.08 -10.50
CA GLU A 20 -2.49 2.24 -9.43
C GLU A 20 -3.05 0.82 -9.50
N GLN A 21 -4.37 0.66 -9.57
CA GLN A 21 -5.01 -0.65 -9.68
C GLN A 21 -4.53 -1.40 -10.93
N ARG A 22 -4.51 -0.74 -12.10
CA ARG A 22 -4.04 -1.36 -13.36
C ARG A 22 -2.58 -1.78 -13.26
N LEU A 23 -1.73 -0.98 -12.63
CA LEU A 23 -0.32 -1.32 -12.43
C LEU A 23 -0.19 -2.63 -11.65
N PHE A 24 -0.86 -2.74 -10.50
CA PHE A 24 -0.76 -3.94 -9.66
C PHE A 24 -1.47 -5.16 -10.26
N GLU A 25 -2.55 -4.98 -11.02
CA GLU A 25 -3.14 -6.06 -11.84
C GLU A 25 -2.12 -6.60 -12.86
N ARG A 26 -1.38 -5.72 -13.54
CA ARG A 26 -0.35 -6.12 -14.51
C ARG A 26 0.82 -6.83 -13.84
N LEU A 27 1.35 -6.27 -12.74
CA LEU A 27 2.47 -6.85 -12.01
C LEU A 27 2.10 -8.23 -11.42
N SER A 28 0.87 -8.36 -10.89
CA SER A 28 0.35 -9.63 -10.39
C SER A 28 0.19 -10.68 -11.50
N ALA A 29 -0.19 -10.26 -12.71
CA ALA A 29 -0.39 -11.17 -13.84
C ALA A 29 0.92 -11.77 -14.41
N ILE A 30 2.07 -11.10 -14.22
CA ILE A 30 3.37 -11.57 -14.73
C ILE A 30 3.72 -12.96 -14.19
N GLY A 31 3.38 -13.24 -12.92
CA GLY A 31 3.65 -14.54 -12.30
C GLY A 31 2.72 -15.66 -12.74
N GLY A 32 1.64 -15.34 -13.45
CA GLY A 32 0.67 -16.31 -13.93
C GLY A 32 0.08 -17.18 -12.82
N ALA A 33 -0.28 -18.43 -13.15
CA ALA A 33 -0.84 -19.40 -12.21
C ALA A 33 0.19 -19.97 -11.22
N ASP A 34 1.48 -19.77 -11.49
CA ASP A 34 2.61 -20.33 -10.74
C ASP A 34 3.07 -19.42 -9.59
N GLN A 35 2.45 -18.25 -9.43
CA GLN A 35 2.70 -17.38 -8.29
C GLN A 35 2.11 -17.99 -7.02
N GLN A 36 2.95 -18.69 -6.27
CA GLN A 36 2.54 -19.47 -5.09
C GLN A 36 3.04 -18.89 -3.77
N VAL A 37 4.10 -18.09 -3.79
CA VAL A 37 4.71 -17.56 -2.55
C VAL A 37 4.80 -16.05 -2.63
N MET A 38 4.13 -15.40 -1.68
CA MET A 38 4.18 -13.96 -1.50
C MET A 38 4.67 -13.63 -0.10
N ALA A 39 5.56 -12.66 -0.02
CA ALA A 39 5.89 -12.00 1.23
C ALA A 39 4.87 -10.90 1.48
N PHE A 40 4.44 -10.78 2.74
CA PHE A 40 3.65 -9.66 3.23
C PHE A 40 4.48 -8.93 4.27
N ASP A 41 4.52 -7.62 4.17
CA ASP A 41 5.06 -6.76 5.21
C ASP A 41 4.17 -5.54 5.45
N SER A 42 4.18 -5.06 6.69
CA SER A 42 3.48 -3.86 7.10
C SER A 42 4.39 -2.98 7.92
N THR A 43 4.53 -1.72 7.51
CA THR A 43 5.28 -0.71 8.26
C THR A 43 4.33 0.39 8.72
N THR A 44 4.43 0.78 9.99
CA THR A 44 3.72 1.96 10.50
C THR A 44 4.62 3.17 10.36
N ILE A 45 4.09 4.26 9.81
CA ILE A 45 4.83 5.49 9.52
C ILE A 45 4.17 6.63 10.29
N SER A 46 4.94 7.28 11.16
CA SER A 46 4.57 8.55 11.78
C SER A 46 4.71 9.71 10.80
N THR A 47 3.77 10.65 10.82
CA THR A 47 3.75 11.75 9.85
C THR A 47 3.38 13.11 10.44
N TYR A 48 4.02 14.14 9.91
CA TYR A 48 3.65 15.55 10.11
C TYR A 48 2.81 16.10 8.93
N SER A 49 2.49 15.26 7.94
CA SER A 49 1.86 15.70 6.70
C SER A 49 0.38 16.02 6.86
N GLU A 50 0.02 17.27 6.56
CA GLU A 50 -1.37 17.74 6.54
C GLU A 50 -2.23 17.02 5.50
N GLY A 51 -1.66 16.73 4.32
CA GLY A 51 -2.38 16.08 3.22
C GLY A 51 -2.80 14.64 3.52
N LEU A 52 -2.13 13.99 4.47
CA LEU A 52 -2.44 12.62 4.89
C LEU A 52 -3.37 12.56 6.11
N LYS A 53 -3.70 13.68 6.77
CA LYS A 53 -4.58 13.73 7.96
C LYS A 53 -5.96 13.06 7.81
N PRO A 54 -6.60 13.02 6.63
CA PRO A 54 -7.83 12.24 6.47
C PRO A 54 -7.64 10.74 6.72
N MET A 55 -6.44 10.22 6.46
CA MET A 55 -6.08 8.80 6.57
C MET A 55 -5.21 8.50 7.80
N ALA A 56 -4.29 9.40 8.16
CA ALA A 56 -3.42 9.24 9.31
C ALA A 56 -4.23 9.43 10.61
N ARG A 57 -4.08 8.50 11.54
CA ARG A 57 -4.86 8.43 12.78
C ARG A 57 -3.97 7.95 13.92
N GLN A 58 -4.01 8.64 15.05
CA GLN A 58 -3.42 8.13 16.28
C GLN A 58 -4.06 6.81 16.72
N GLY A 59 -3.20 5.87 17.11
CA GLY A 59 -3.54 4.54 17.59
C GLY A 59 -2.40 3.99 18.43
N TYR A 60 -2.25 2.66 18.48
CA TYR A 60 -1.06 2.07 19.08
C TYR A 60 0.17 2.43 18.24
N ASN A 61 1.00 3.33 18.76
CA ASN A 61 2.25 3.75 18.14
C ASN A 61 3.41 3.18 18.96
N LYS A 62 4.26 2.36 18.32
CA LYS A 62 5.42 1.74 18.97
C LYS A 62 6.50 2.76 19.33
N ASP A 63 6.61 3.82 18.54
CA ASP A 63 7.63 4.85 18.71
C ASP A 63 7.24 5.88 19.79
N ASP A 64 5.97 5.85 20.24
CA ASP A 64 5.41 6.71 21.28
C ASP A 64 5.72 8.22 21.10
N ASP A 65 5.78 8.66 19.84
CA ASP A 65 6.18 10.01 19.46
C ASP A 65 5.03 11.03 19.46
N GLY A 66 3.79 10.58 19.70
CA GLY A 66 2.58 11.40 19.71
C GLY A 66 2.09 11.83 18.32
N LEU A 67 2.68 11.36 17.23
CA LEU A 67 2.30 11.73 15.87
C LEU A 67 1.12 10.90 15.35
N ASP A 68 0.41 11.47 14.37
CA ASP A 68 -0.52 10.69 13.56
C ASP A 68 0.26 9.64 12.76
N THR A 69 -0.32 8.44 12.63
CA THR A 69 0.32 7.33 11.93
C THR A 69 -0.58 6.76 10.84
N PHE A 70 0.04 6.16 9.84
CA PHE A 70 -0.64 5.28 8.88
C PHE A 70 0.20 4.02 8.64
N LYS A 71 -0.43 2.97 8.17
CA LYS A 71 0.20 1.70 7.84
C LYS A 71 0.36 1.60 6.34
N MET A 72 1.60 1.38 5.91
CA MET A 72 1.92 0.98 4.55
C MET A 72 1.95 -0.55 4.50
N LEU A 73 1.16 -1.13 3.61
CA LEU A 73 0.98 -2.57 3.46
C LEU A 73 1.49 -2.97 2.09
N SER A 74 2.35 -3.99 2.04
CA SER A 74 2.93 -4.45 0.77
C SER A 74 2.83 -5.95 0.63
N PHE A 75 2.51 -6.40 -0.59
CA PHE A 75 2.74 -7.78 -1.01
C PHE A 75 3.82 -7.78 -2.09
N PHE A 76 4.74 -8.73 -1.97
CA PHE A 76 5.82 -8.92 -2.91
C PHE A 76 5.85 -10.38 -3.36
N SER A 77 5.88 -10.60 -4.67
CA SER A 77 6.01 -11.94 -5.25
C SER A 77 7.45 -12.40 -5.13
N LEU A 78 7.68 -13.51 -4.42
CA LEU A 78 9.02 -14.10 -4.35
C LEU A 78 9.41 -14.81 -5.66
N THR A 79 8.42 -15.19 -6.48
CA THR A 79 8.63 -15.82 -7.78
C THR A 79 9.09 -14.82 -8.83
N THR A 80 8.38 -13.70 -8.98
CA THR A 80 8.68 -12.70 -10.02
C THR A 80 9.60 -11.59 -9.53
N GLN A 81 9.83 -11.50 -8.22
CA GLN A 81 10.57 -10.41 -7.58
C GLN A 81 9.97 -9.03 -7.87
N LEU A 82 8.65 -8.96 -7.93
CA LEU A 82 7.91 -7.72 -8.18
C LEU A 82 6.93 -7.41 -7.05
N PRO A 83 6.68 -6.12 -6.77
CA PRO A 83 5.59 -5.72 -5.89
C PRO A 83 4.26 -6.03 -6.58
N VAL A 84 3.34 -6.64 -5.85
CA VAL A 84 2.03 -7.04 -6.38
C VAL A 84 0.89 -6.29 -5.72
N MET A 85 1.18 -5.61 -4.60
CA MET A 85 0.27 -4.66 -3.96
C MET A 85 1.09 -3.65 -3.14
N LEU A 86 0.66 -2.40 -3.18
CA LEU A 86 0.90 -1.41 -2.15
C LEU A 86 -0.47 -0.85 -1.74
N ASP A 87 -0.73 -0.70 -0.44
CA ASP A 87 -1.97 -0.06 0.05
C ASP A 87 -1.69 0.68 1.36
N LEU A 88 -2.52 1.66 1.67
CA LEU A 88 -2.39 2.48 2.88
C LEU A 88 -3.63 2.29 3.77
N GLN A 89 -3.41 2.19 5.07
CA GLN A 89 -4.49 2.13 6.06
C GLN A 89 -4.23 3.10 7.22
N PRO A 90 -5.27 3.55 7.92
CA PRO A 90 -5.09 4.34 9.13
C PRO A 90 -4.26 3.61 10.19
N GLY A 91 -3.43 4.36 10.92
CA GLY A 91 -2.50 3.81 11.92
C GLY A 91 -3.20 3.10 13.09
N ASN A 92 -4.43 3.49 13.38
CA ASN A 92 -5.25 2.93 14.46
C ASN A 92 -5.93 1.59 14.13
N ILE A 93 -5.78 1.06 12.91
CA ILE A 93 -6.30 -0.26 12.55
C ILE A 93 -5.40 -1.34 13.18
N PRO A 94 -5.92 -2.33 13.94
CA PRO A 94 -5.11 -3.40 14.52
C PRO A 94 -4.38 -4.25 13.46
N ASP A 95 -3.18 -4.75 13.76
CA ASP A 95 -2.32 -5.49 12.80
C ASP A 95 -3.04 -6.67 12.13
N VAL A 96 -3.77 -7.48 12.90
CA VAL A 96 -4.54 -8.61 12.37
C VAL A 96 -5.60 -8.14 11.37
N ALA A 97 -6.29 -7.03 11.66
CA ALA A 97 -7.28 -6.46 10.75
C ALA A 97 -6.61 -5.89 9.49
N SER A 98 -5.45 -5.23 9.62
CA SER A 98 -4.68 -4.72 8.48
C SER A 98 -4.23 -5.83 7.54
N ALA A 99 -3.72 -6.93 8.07
CA ALA A 99 -3.33 -8.10 7.27
C ALA A 99 -4.54 -8.71 6.53
N ILE A 100 -5.68 -8.89 7.22
CA ILE A 100 -6.91 -9.40 6.59
C ILE A 100 -7.39 -8.48 5.47
N ASN A 101 -7.36 -7.17 5.70
CA ASN A 101 -7.76 -6.18 4.68
C ASN A 101 -6.80 -6.20 3.48
N ALA A 102 -5.49 -6.32 3.72
CA ALA A 102 -4.49 -6.47 2.66
C ALA A 102 -4.76 -7.72 1.81
N ILE A 103 -5.06 -8.87 2.43
CA ILE A 103 -5.43 -10.13 1.73
C ILE A 103 -6.69 -9.92 0.86
N LYS A 104 -7.67 -9.16 1.34
CA LYS A 104 -8.87 -8.84 0.54
C LYS A 104 -8.52 -7.95 -0.65
N ARG A 105 -7.67 -6.93 -0.45
CA ARG A 105 -7.24 -6.00 -1.51
C ARG A 105 -6.44 -6.72 -2.60
N VAL A 106 -5.44 -7.50 -2.24
CA VAL A 106 -4.60 -8.19 -3.24
C VAL A 106 -5.40 -9.21 -4.08
N LYS A 107 -6.49 -9.79 -3.54
CA LYS A 107 -7.43 -10.63 -4.31
C LYS A 107 -8.15 -9.85 -5.42
N THR A 108 -8.37 -8.54 -5.27
CA THR A 108 -8.99 -7.72 -6.34
C THR A 108 -8.06 -7.52 -7.52
N TYR A 109 -6.74 -7.67 -7.35
CA TYR A 109 -5.76 -7.61 -8.44
C TYR A 109 -5.60 -8.95 -9.20
N GLY A 110 -6.47 -9.93 -8.94
CA GLY A 110 -6.52 -11.19 -9.69
C GLY A 110 -5.76 -12.34 -9.05
N LEU A 111 -5.19 -12.17 -7.85
CA LEU A 111 -4.51 -13.22 -7.12
C LEU A 111 -5.52 -14.14 -6.41
N LYS A 112 -5.65 -15.37 -6.91
CA LYS A 112 -6.72 -16.31 -6.51
C LYS A 112 -6.36 -17.29 -5.40
N LYS A 113 -5.09 -17.41 -5.02
CA LYS A 113 -4.62 -18.38 -4.00
C LYS A 113 -3.87 -17.66 -2.88
N PHE A 114 -4.37 -17.83 -1.66
CA PHE A 114 -3.75 -17.49 -0.37
C PHE A 114 -4.10 -18.61 0.62
#